data_AF-A0A5B7A1Y8-F1
#
_entry.id   AF-A0A5B7A1Y8-F1
#
_cell.length_a   1.000
_cell.length_b   1.000
_cell.length_c   1.000
_cell.angle_alpha   90.00
_cell.angle_beta   90.00
_cell.angle_gamma   90.00
#
_symmetry.space_group_name_H-M   'P 1'
#
loop_
_entity.id
_entity.type
_entity.pdbx_description
1 polymer ?
#
loop_
_entity_poly.entity_id
_entity_poly.type
_entity_poly.pdbx_seq_one_letter_code
_entity_poly.pdbx_strand_id
1 'polypeptide(L)'
;SANLYFIVSIVVMVICIVFYNMAHRLPVIKYYNELKIQVVNEEKEEKGVMAGVIWKSTLSEIVGRVKWYGLGILIIYVVTLCIFPGYITEDVHSQILKDWYPILLITGYNVFDLVGKSLTALYFIENAKVAVGASFARLLFLPLFLGCLHGPEFFRTEIPVTVLTCLLGLTNGYLTSVLMILAPKTVQFQHAETAGIVIVLFLVVGLTAGSVVSWFWVI
;
A
#
# COMPACT_ATOMS: atom_id res chain seq x y z
N SER A 1 22.85 1.57 18.43
CA SER A 1 22.44 1.91 19.80
C SER A 1 20.94 2.15 19.86
N ALA A 2 20.18 1.32 20.60
CA ALA A 2 18.70 1.38 20.66
C ALA A 2 18.16 2.76 21.10
N ASN A 3 18.87 3.44 21.99
CA ASN A 3 18.46 4.76 22.49
C ASN A 3 18.36 5.83 21.39
N LEU A 4 19.23 5.79 20.37
CA LEU A 4 19.17 6.73 19.25
C LEU A 4 17.91 6.51 18.39
N TYR A 5 17.53 5.25 18.15
CA TYR A 5 16.30 4.92 17.43
C TYR A 5 15.06 5.45 18.15
N PHE A 6 15.00 5.28 19.48
CA PHE A 6 13.89 5.79 20.28
C PHE A 6 13.83 7.32 20.28
N ILE A 7 14.97 8.00 20.45
CA ILE A 7 15.02 9.47 20.46
C ILE A 7 14.56 10.03 19.11
N VAL A 8 15.08 9.50 17.99
CA VAL A 8 14.67 9.95 16.65
C VAL A 8 13.18 9.70 16.42
N SER A 9 12.67 8.53 16.81
CA SER A 9 11.25 8.20 16.67
C SER A 9 10.34 9.15 17.47
N ILE A 10 10.71 9.46 18.72
CA ILE A 10 9.96 10.39 19.57
C ILE A 10 9.92 11.79 18.95
N VAL A 11 11.06 12.29 18.46
CA VAL A 11 11.14 13.61 17.82
C VAL A 11 10.24 13.68 16.58
N VAL A 12 10.30 12.67 15.70
CA VAL A 12 9.43 12.59 14.52
C VAL A 12 7.96 12.54 14.93
N MET A 13 7.62 11.77 15.96
CA MET A 13 6.24 11.65 16.44
C MET A 13 5.69 12.99 16.97
N VAL A 14 6.49 13.74 17.73
CA VAL A 14 6.12 15.08 18.22
C VAL A 14 5.89 16.04 17.05
N ILE A 15 6.75 16.02 16.03
CA ILE A 15 6.59 16.83 14.81
C ILE A 15 5.27 16.49 14.11
N CYS A 16 4.95 15.19 13.95
CA CYS A 16 3.68 14.75 13.37
C CYS A 16 2.47 15.24 14.17
N ILE A 17 2.52 15.21 15.51
CA ILE A 17 1.43 15.72 16.37
C ILE A 17 1.22 17.22 16.15
N VAL A 18 2.30 18.00 16.07
CA VAL A 18 2.20 19.45 15.82
C VAL A 18 1.57 19.71 14.45
N PHE A 19 2.03 19.03 13.40
CA PHE A 19 1.45 19.18 12.07
C PHE A 19 -0.02 18.74 12.00
N TYR A 20 -0.40 17.66 12.69
CA TYR A 20 -1.78 17.20 12.75
C TYR A 20 -2.70 18.24 13.41
N ASN A 21 -2.27 18.82 14.54
CA ASN A 21 -3.01 19.89 15.21
C ASN A 21 -3.10 21.17 14.37
N MET A 22 -2.03 21.51 13.64
CA MET A 22 -2.05 22.64 12.70
C MET A 22 -2.97 22.38 11.51
N ALA A 23 -2.99 21.16 10.97
CA ALA A 23 -3.83 20.79 9.84
C ALA A 23 -5.32 21.00 10.15
N HIS A 24 -5.78 20.61 11.35
CA HIS A 24 -7.18 20.81 11.75
C HIS A 24 -7.58 22.30 11.90
N ARG A 25 -6.61 23.21 11.97
CA ARG A 25 -6.86 24.66 11.97
C ARG A 25 -6.98 25.25 10.56
N LEU A 26 -6.59 24.53 9.51
CA LEU A 26 -6.66 25.02 8.13
C LEU A 26 -8.13 25.25 7.72
N PRO A 27 -8.43 26.41 7.11
CA PRO A 27 -9.80 26.77 6.72
C PRO A 27 -10.42 25.80 5.71
N VAL A 28 -9.59 25.18 4.86
CA VAL A 28 -10.00 24.14 3.90
C VAL A 28 -10.57 22.90 4.62
N ILE A 29 -9.92 22.46 5.70
CA ILE A 29 -10.36 21.29 6.46
C ILE A 29 -11.65 21.61 7.22
N LYS A 30 -11.77 22.81 7.79
CA LYS A 30 -13.02 23.25 8.41
C LYS A 30 -14.19 23.29 7.42
N TYR A 31 -13.99 23.86 6.24
CA TYR A 31 -15.02 23.92 5.20
C TYR A 31 -15.50 22.52 4.80
N TYR A 32 -14.58 21.58 4.57
CA TYR A 32 -14.93 20.19 4.26
C TYR A 32 -15.64 19.48 5.42
N ASN A 33 -15.25 19.76 6.66
CA ASN A 33 -15.86 19.13 7.84
C ASN A 33 -17.28 19.65 8.09
N GLU A 34 -17.52 20.95 7.91
CA GLU A 34 -18.86 21.55 7.94
C GLU A 34 -19.77 20.95 6.87
N LEU A 35 -19.25 20.83 5.63
CA LEU A 35 -19.99 20.19 4.53
C LEU A 35 -20.34 18.73 4.86
N LYS A 36 -19.38 17.98 5.45
CA LYS A 36 -19.60 16.60 5.89
C LYS A 36 -20.67 16.51 6.98
N ILE A 37 -20.64 17.40 7.97
CA ILE A 37 -21.61 17.41 9.08
C ILE A 37 -23.02 17.72 8.58
N GLN A 38 -23.17 18.69 7.67
CA GLN A 38 -24.47 19.05 7.08
C GLN A 38 -25.08 17.86 6.34
N VAL A 39 -24.28 17.23 5.48
CA VAL A 39 -24.74 16.10 4.67
C VAL A 39 -25.06 14.86 5.52
N VAL A 40 -24.28 14.58 6.56
CA VAL A 40 -24.55 13.47 7.50
C VAL A 40 -25.81 13.73 8.33
N ASN A 41 -26.11 14.98 8.67
CA ASN A 41 -27.32 15.35 9.39
C ASN A 41 -28.57 15.22 8.52
N GLU A 42 -28.51 15.65 7.25
CA GLU A 42 -29.61 15.46 6.28
C GLU A 42 -29.95 13.98 6.08
N GLU A 43 -28.94 13.10 5.96
CA GLU A 43 -29.19 11.65 5.84
C GLU A 43 -29.69 11.00 7.14
N LYS A 44 -29.28 11.51 8.31
CA LYS A 44 -29.75 11.02 9.62
C LYS A 44 -31.24 11.29 9.82
N GLU A 45 -31.74 12.42 9.32
CA GLU A 45 -33.17 12.75 9.33
C GLU A 45 -33.96 11.83 8.38
N GLU A 46 -33.40 11.43 7.22
CA GLU A 46 -34.10 10.56 6.26
C GLU A 46 -34.14 9.07 6.66
N LYS A 47 -33.10 8.52 7.32
CA LYS A 47 -32.89 7.06 7.40
C LYS A 47 -33.23 6.38 8.74
N GLY A 48 -33.86 7.09 9.68
CA GLY A 48 -33.97 6.71 11.10
C GLY A 48 -34.58 5.35 11.48
N VAL A 49 -35.24 4.59 10.59
CA VAL A 49 -35.92 3.32 10.97
C VAL A 49 -35.65 2.14 10.02
N MET A 50 -35.11 2.36 8.82
CA MET A 50 -34.89 1.32 7.79
C MET A 50 -33.39 1.00 7.55
N ALA A 51 -32.53 1.48 8.44
CA ALA A 51 -31.10 1.68 8.22
C ALA A 51 -30.29 0.40 7.95
N GLY A 52 -30.59 -0.74 8.57
CA GLY A 52 -29.70 -1.93 8.50
C GLY A 52 -29.65 -2.62 7.13
N VAL A 53 -30.80 -2.76 6.45
CA VAL A 53 -30.89 -3.43 5.14
C VAL A 53 -30.43 -2.49 4.02
N ILE A 54 -30.82 -1.22 4.11
CA ILE A 54 -30.38 -0.18 3.17
C ILE A 54 -28.86 0.00 3.28
N TRP A 55 -28.30 0.05 4.48
CA TRP A 55 -26.86 0.15 4.71
C TRP A 55 -26.09 -1.05 4.13
N LYS A 56 -26.59 -2.28 4.31
CA LYS A 56 -25.98 -3.46 3.67
C LYS A 56 -26.01 -3.38 2.14
N SER A 57 -27.11 -2.90 1.56
CA SER A 57 -27.22 -2.70 0.11
C SER A 57 -26.25 -1.64 -0.40
N THR A 58 -26.17 -0.50 0.29
CA THR A 58 -25.23 0.59 -0.03
C THR A 58 -23.77 0.14 0.13
N LEU A 59 -23.43 -0.60 1.19
CA LEU A 59 -22.09 -1.18 1.36
C LEU A 59 -21.75 -2.17 0.24
N SER A 60 -22.67 -3.06 -0.11
CA SER A 60 -22.48 -4.02 -1.20
C SER A 60 -22.24 -3.31 -2.54
N GLU A 61 -22.97 -2.21 -2.79
CA GLU A 61 -22.78 -1.38 -3.97
C GLU A 61 -21.41 -0.68 -3.96
N ILE A 62 -21.01 -0.08 -2.84
CA ILE A 62 -19.69 0.54 -2.66
C ILE A 62 -18.59 -0.48 -2.91
N VAL A 63 -18.67 -1.65 -2.27
CA VAL A 63 -17.73 -2.77 -2.47
C VAL A 63 -17.71 -3.18 -3.93
N GLY A 64 -18.87 -3.29 -4.59
CA GLY A 64 -18.98 -3.61 -6.00
C GLY A 64 -18.29 -2.60 -6.92
N ARG A 65 -18.32 -1.31 -6.57
CA ARG A 65 -17.65 -0.21 -7.28
C ARG A 65 -16.15 -0.22 -7.06
N VAL A 66 -15.69 -0.46 -5.82
CA VAL A 66 -14.26 -0.42 -5.47
C VAL A 66 -13.54 -1.77 -5.63
N LYS A 67 -14.27 -2.87 -5.92
CA LYS A 67 -13.71 -4.23 -5.94
C LYS A 67 -12.45 -4.39 -6.77
N TRP A 68 -12.39 -3.74 -7.94
CA TRP A 68 -11.25 -3.85 -8.84
C TRP A 68 -10.02 -3.14 -8.30
N TYR A 69 -10.21 -2.02 -7.61
CA TYR A 69 -9.14 -1.30 -6.93
C TYR A 69 -8.66 -2.08 -5.69
N GLY A 70 -9.60 -2.59 -4.90
CA GLY A 70 -9.30 -3.43 -3.73
C GLY A 70 -8.54 -4.70 -4.11
N LEU A 71 -8.95 -5.37 -5.19
CA LEU A 71 -8.26 -6.54 -5.73
C LEU A 71 -6.86 -6.19 -6.24
N GLY A 72 -6.71 -5.04 -6.93
CA GLY A 72 -5.40 -4.54 -7.35
C GLY A 72 -4.44 -4.29 -6.18
N ILE A 73 -4.94 -3.70 -5.08
CA ILE A 73 -4.17 -3.49 -3.84
C ILE A 73 -3.84 -4.83 -3.17
N LEU A 74 -4.82 -5.73 -3.07
CA LEU A 74 -4.61 -7.07 -2.51
C LEU A 74 -3.47 -7.79 -3.26
N ILE A 75 -3.49 -7.81 -4.59
CA ILE A 75 -2.43 -8.43 -5.39
C ILE A 75 -1.07 -7.76 -5.14
N ILE A 76 -1.01 -6.42 -5.11
CA ILE A 76 0.23 -5.70 -4.82
C ILE A 76 0.84 -6.19 -3.51
N TYR A 77 0.06 -6.21 -2.43
CA TYR A 77 0.55 -6.60 -1.11
C TYR A 77 0.82 -8.08 -0.96
N VAL A 78 0.05 -8.95 -1.62
CA VAL A 78 0.34 -10.39 -1.66
C VAL A 78 1.68 -10.65 -2.35
N VAL A 79 1.91 -10.07 -3.53
CA VAL A 79 3.17 -10.25 -4.28
C VAL A 79 4.35 -9.65 -3.52
N THR A 80 4.19 -8.43 -3.00
CA THR A 80 5.23 -7.76 -2.23
C THR A 80 5.60 -8.56 -0.98
N LEU A 81 4.62 -9.01 -0.19
CA LEU A 81 4.92 -9.77 1.03
C LEU A 81 5.40 -11.21 0.79
N CYS A 82 4.99 -11.82 -0.32
CA CYS A 82 5.53 -13.11 -0.74
C CYS A 82 7.04 -13.05 -1.01
N ILE A 83 7.53 -11.92 -1.56
CA ILE A 83 8.94 -11.72 -1.93
C ILE A 83 9.72 -11.05 -0.80
N PHE A 84 9.09 -10.20 0.02
CA PHE A 84 9.76 -9.41 1.04
C PHE A 84 8.97 -9.43 2.36
N PRO A 85 9.57 -9.70 3.54
CA PRO A 85 11.00 -9.87 3.79
C PRO A 85 11.50 -11.32 3.72
N GLY A 86 10.63 -12.32 3.86
CA GLY A 86 11.01 -13.73 4.09
C GLY A 86 12.01 -14.28 3.08
N TYR A 87 11.72 -14.13 1.78
CA TYR A 87 12.60 -14.61 0.72
C TYR A 87 13.94 -13.88 0.64
N ILE A 88 13.97 -12.56 0.90
CA ILE A 88 15.22 -11.78 0.89
C ILE A 88 16.11 -12.12 2.08
N THR A 89 15.52 -12.41 3.25
CA THR A 89 16.26 -12.67 4.48
C THR A 89 16.81 -14.09 4.60
N GLU A 90 16.17 -15.07 3.96
CA GLU A 90 16.49 -16.49 4.17
C GLU A 90 17.39 -17.06 3.05
N ASP A 91 17.15 -16.68 1.78
CA ASP A 91 17.84 -17.31 0.64
C ASP A 91 18.99 -16.50 0.04
N VAL A 92 19.05 -15.17 0.27
CA VAL A 92 20.02 -14.32 -0.43
C VAL A 92 21.27 -14.06 0.43
N HIS A 93 22.12 -15.08 0.51
CA HIS A 93 23.43 -14.97 1.16
C HIS A 93 24.51 -14.57 0.15
N SER A 94 24.95 -13.31 0.21
CA SER A 94 26.16 -12.90 -0.52
C SER A 94 27.44 -13.23 0.25
N GLN A 95 28.41 -13.81 -0.45
CA GLN A 95 29.76 -14.11 0.07
C GLN A 95 30.55 -12.84 0.45
N ILE A 96 30.22 -11.67 -0.11
CA ILE A 96 30.98 -10.42 0.06
C ILE A 96 30.38 -9.53 1.16
N LEU A 97 29.06 -9.40 1.20
CA LEU A 97 28.35 -8.49 2.11
C LEU A 97 27.73 -9.19 3.33
N LYS A 98 27.69 -10.54 3.37
CA LYS A 98 27.14 -11.34 4.48
C LYS A 98 25.81 -10.77 5.00
N ASP A 99 25.74 -10.41 6.28
CA ASP A 99 24.53 -9.92 6.96
C ASP A 99 24.11 -8.49 6.56
N TRP A 100 24.99 -7.74 5.90
CA TRP A 100 24.68 -6.37 5.46
C TRP A 100 23.85 -6.32 4.18
N TYR A 101 23.85 -7.39 3.39
CA TYR A 101 23.17 -7.43 2.11
C TYR A 101 21.63 -7.35 2.24
N PRO A 102 20.97 -8.13 3.12
CA PRO A 102 19.55 -7.97 3.38
C PRO A 102 19.19 -6.57 3.89
N ILE A 103 20.05 -5.96 4.73
CA ILE A 103 19.83 -4.61 5.28
C ILE A 103 19.84 -3.57 4.15
N LEU A 104 20.78 -3.67 3.21
CA LEU A 104 20.83 -2.78 2.04
C LEU A 104 19.62 -2.98 1.12
N LEU A 105 19.18 -4.23 0.92
CA LEU A 105 17.97 -4.52 0.13
C LEU A 105 16.70 -3.97 0.78
N ILE A 106 16.52 -4.16 2.08
CA ILE A 106 15.42 -3.58 2.87
C ILE A 106 15.45 -2.05 2.77
N THR A 107 16.64 -1.45 2.89
CA THR A 107 16.80 0.00 2.81
C THR A 107 16.46 0.51 1.42
N GLY A 108 16.99 -0.14 0.37
CA GLY A 108 16.69 0.18 -1.02
C GLY A 108 15.19 0.07 -1.30
N TYR A 109 14.54 -1.02 -0.91
CA TYR A 109 13.11 -1.20 -1.03
C TYR A 109 12.32 -0.03 -0.42
N ASN A 110 12.63 0.34 0.83
CA ASN A 110 11.91 1.42 1.53
C ASN A 110 12.16 2.81 0.93
N VAL A 111 13.40 3.10 0.51
CA VAL A 111 13.74 4.37 -0.15
C VAL A 111 13.00 4.49 -1.47
N PHE A 112 13.02 3.44 -2.30
CA PHE A 112 12.31 3.45 -3.57
C PHE A 112 10.79 3.44 -3.41
N ASP A 113 10.24 2.78 -2.38
CA ASP A 113 8.81 2.87 -2.02
C ASP A 113 8.41 4.32 -1.69
N LEU A 114 9.23 5.02 -0.91
CA LEU A 114 9.01 6.44 -0.60
C LEU A 114 9.07 7.31 -1.87
N VAL A 115 10.07 7.08 -2.73
CA VAL A 115 10.19 7.78 -4.02
C VAL A 115 8.97 7.51 -4.89
N GLY A 116 8.48 6.26 -4.95
CA GLY A 116 7.28 5.87 -5.68
C GLY A 116 6.04 6.60 -5.20
N LYS A 117 5.83 6.68 -3.88
CA LYS A 117 4.71 7.44 -3.29
C LYS A 117 4.82 8.94 -3.59
N SER A 118 6.03 9.48 -3.57
CA SER A 118 6.30 10.89 -3.86
C SER A 118 6.08 11.21 -5.34
N LEU A 119 6.45 10.30 -6.24
CA LEU A 119 6.20 10.41 -7.68
C LEU A 119 4.72 10.51 -8.00
N THR A 120 3.84 9.88 -7.23
CA THR A 120 2.39 10.02 -7.41
C THR A 120 1.89 11.46 -7.26
N ALA A 121 2.60 12.29 -6.48
CA ALA A 121 2.28 13.72 -6.37
C ALA A 121 2.68 14.54 -7.61
N LEU A 122 3.68 14.07 -8.38
CA LEU A 122 4.15 14.72 -9.60
C LEU A 122 3.50 14.17 -10.86
N TYR A 123 3.26 12.85 -10.91
CA TYR A 123 2.73 12.15 -12.06
C TYR A 123 1.63 11.18 -11.62
N PHE A 124 0.39 11.67 -11.66
CA PHE A 124 -0.78 10.91 -11.24
C PHE A 124 -1.45 10.22 -12.43
N ILE A 125 -1.51 8.89 -12.43
CA ILE A 125 -2.28 8.14 -13.43
C ILE A 125 -3.73 8.08 -12.99
N GLU A 126 -4.62 8.72 -13.76
CA GLU A 126 -6.07 8.69 -13.51
C GLU A 126 -6.73 7.39 -13.97
N ASN A 127 -6.05 6.63 -14.83
CA ASN A 127 -6.59 5.43 -15.45
C ASN A 127 -6.53 4.21 -14.52
N ALA A 128 -7.66 3.94 -13.86
CA ALA A 128 -7.86 2.76 -13.01
C ALA A 128 -7.50 1.43 -13.67
N LYS A 129 -7.86 1.25 -14.95
CA LYS A 129 -7.55 0.03 -15.72
C LYS A 129 -6.04 -0.18 -15.87
N VAL A 130 -5.28 0.90 -16.06
CA VAL A 130 -3.82 0.86 -16.17
C VAL A 130 -3.20 0.53 -14.81
N ALA A 131 -3.71 1.14 -13.72
CA ALA A 131 -3.22 0.84 -12.37
C ALA A 131 -3.48 -0.63 -11.98
N VAL A 132 -4.69 -1.14 -12.23
CA VAL A 132 -5.03 -2.54 -11.96
C VAL A 132 -4.24 -3.48 -12.87
N GLY A 133 -4.10 -3.17 -14.16
CA GLY A 133 -3.27 -3.94 -15.09
C GLY A 133 -1.80 -3.99 -14.65
N ALA A 134 -1.27 -2.86 -14.16
CA ALA A 134 0.07 -2.80 -13.59
C ALA A 134 0.20 -3.63 -12.30
N SER A 135 -0.83 -3.69 -11.45
CA SER A 135 -0.86 -4.62 -10.30
C SER A 135 -0.74 -6.07 -10.75
N PHE A 136 -1.44 -6.49 -11.80
CA PHE A 136 -1.32 -7.84 -12.34
C PHE A 136 0.05 -8.10 -12.98
N ALA A 137 0.63 -7.11 -13.67
CA ALA A 137 1.98 -7.21 -14.22
C ALA A 137 3.02 -7.51 -13.14
N ARG A 138 2.77 -7.17 -11.86
CA ARG A 138 3.67 -7.52 -10.76
C ARG A 138 3.79 -9.01 -10.51
N LEU A 139 2.82 -9.82 -10.93
CA LEU A 139 2.94 -11.27 -10.85
C LEU A 139 4.15 -11.77 -11.64
N LEU A 140 4.62 -11.02 -12.65
CA LEU A 140 5.85 -11.32 -13.38
C LEU A 140 7.12 -11.15 -12.54
N PHE A 141 7.09 -10.39 -11.44
CA PHE A 141 8.24 -10.32 -10.54
C PHE A 141 8.50 -11.68 -9.87
N LEU A 142 7.46 -12.46 -9.54
CA LEU A 142 7.63 -13.78 -8.91
C LEU A 142 8.52 -14.75 -9.72
N PRO A 143 8.22 -15.05 -11.00
CA PRO A 143 9.08 -15.92 -11.81
C PRO A 143 10.45 -15.28 -12.10
N LEU A 144 10.54 -13.94 -12.14
CA LEU A 144 11.81 -13.24 -12.32
C LEU A 144 12.75 -13.43 -11.12
N PHE A 145 12.22 -13.30 -9.90
CA PHE A 145 12.97 -13.55 -8.67
C PHE A 145 13.36 -15.04 -8.56
N LEU A 146 12.44 -15.97 -8.87
CA LEU A 146 12.76 -17.41 -8.94
C LEU A 146 13.86 -17.72 -9.94
N GLY A 147 13.80 -17.12 -11.14
CA GLY A 147 14.79 -17.29 -12.19
C GLY A 147 16.15 -16.69 -11.83
N CYS A 148 16.20 -15.60 -11.04
CA CYS A 148 17.47 -15.07 -10.56
C CYS A 148 18.15 -16.00 -9.53
N LEU A 149 17.39 -16.82 -8.83
CA LEU A 149 17.92 -17.71 -7.79
C LEU A 149 18.26 -19.11 -8.32
N HIS A 150 17.36 -19.72 -9.10
CA HIS A 150 17.49 -21.07 -9.65
C HIS A 150 18.04 -21.11 -11.08
N GLY A 151 18.23 -19.95 -11.71
CA GLY A 151 18.77 -19.84 -13.06
C GLY A 151 20.30 -19.97 -13.13
N PRO A 152 20.87 -19.84 -14.33
CA PRO A 152 22.32 -19.92 -14.54
C PRO A 152 23.06 -18.84 -13.75
N GLU A 153 24.30 -19.13 -13.31
CA GLU A 153 25.08 -18.30 -12.35
C GLU A 153 25.17 -16.81 -12.70
N PHE A 154 25.02 -16.44 -13.97
CA PHE A 154 24.98 -15.05 -14.42
C PHE A 154 23.84 -14.23 -13.81
N PHE A 155 22.66 -14.82 -13.58
CA PHE A 155 21.52 -14.14 -12.96
C PHE A 155 21.54 -14.19 -11.43
N ARG A 156 22.39 -15.04 -10.83
CA ARG A 156 22.57 -15.19 -9.38
C ARG A 156 23.57 -14.18 -8.81
N THR A 157 23.63 -12.98 -9.39
CA THR A 157 24.47 -11.88 -8.89
C THR A 157 23.68 -10.95 -7.98
N GLU A 158 24.39 -10.21 -7.12
CA GLU A 158 23.80 -9.24 -6.18
C GLU A 158 23.10 -8.08 -6.89
N ILE A 159 23.62 -7.68 -8.06
CA ILE A 159 23.14 -6.53 -8.82
C ILE A 159 21.70 -6.73 -9.33
N PRO A 160 21.35 -7.81 -10.06
CA PRO A 160 19.98 -7.99 -10.55
C PRO A 160 18.95 -8.11 -9.43
N VAL A 161 19.27 -8.81 -8.34
CA VAL A 161 18.38 -8.92 -7.17
C VAL A 161 18.15 -7.54 -6.55
N THR A 162 19.21 -6.76 -6.36
CA THR A 162 19.11 -5.39 -5.81
C THR A 162 18.26 -4.48 -6.69
N VAL A 163 18.48 -4.50 -8.00
CA VAL A 163 17.71 -3.69 -8.96
C VAL A 163 16.23 -4.11 -8.94
N LEU A 164 15.95 -5.42 -8.94
CA LEU A 164 14.58 -5.92 -8.86
C LEU A 164 13.89 -5.55 -7.55
N THR A 165 14.58 -5.62 -6.41
CA THR A 165 14.05 -5.20 -5.11
C THR A 165 13.73 -3.71 -5.08
N CYS A 166 14.59 -2.86 -5.63
CA CYS A 166 14.33 -1.43 -5.76
C CYS A 166 13.13 -1.14 -6.68
N LEU A 167 13.02 -1.84 -7.83
CA LEU A 167 11.87 -1.72 -8.73
C LEU A 167 10.57 -2.21 -8.06
N LEU A 168 10.64 -3.28 -7.27
CA LEU A 168 9.52 -3.79 -6.49
C LEU A 168 9.04 -2.73 -5.49
N GLY A 169 9.97 -2.08 -4.77
CA GLY A 169 9.66 -0.96 -3.86
C GLY A 169 9.04 0.23 -4.59
N LEU A 170 9.67 0.69 -5.68
CA LEU A 170 9.19 1.83 -6.46
C LEU A 170 7.77 1.64 -6.97
N THR A 171 7.51 0.48 -7.60
CA THR A 171 6.19 0.14 -8.09
C THR A 171 5.20 -0.05 -6.94
N ASN A 172 5.62 -0.55 -5.78
CA ASN A 172 4.78 -0.72 -4.58
C ASN A 172 4.24 0.62 -4.11
N GLY A 173 5.15 1.56 -3.87
CA GLY A 173 4.80 2.90 -3.43
C GLY A 173 3.90 3.62 -4.43
N TYR A 174 4.28 3.60 -5.70
CA TYR A 174 3.54 4.33 -6.74
C TYR A 174 2.13 3.77 -6.97
N LEU A 175 1.98 2.46 -7.21
CA LEU A 175 0.67 1.87 -7.51
C LEU A 175 -0.26 1.88 -6.30
N THR A 176 0.27 1.67 -5.10
CA THR A 176 -0.53 1.74 -3.86
C THR A 176 -1.09 3.14 -3.67
N SER A 177 -0.26 4.18 -3.80
CA SER A 177 -0.73 5.56 -3.67
C SER A 177 -1.78 5.91 -4.73
N VAL A 178 -1.56 5.53 -5.99
CA VAL A 178 -2.53 5.78 -7.07
C VAL A 178 -3.87 5.11 -6.78
N LEU A 179 -3.88 3.83 -6.40
CA LEU A 179 -5.12 3.09 -6.12
C LEU A 179 -5.83 3.59 -4.86
N MET A 180 -5.09 3.94 -3.80
CA MET A 180 -5.66 4.51 -2.57
C MET A 180 -6.26 5.91 -2.78
N ILE A 181 -5.76 6.68 -3.75
CA ILE A 181 -6.34 7.99 -4.10
C ILE A 181 -7.54 7.81 -5.03
N LEU A 182 -7.46 6.94 -6.04
CA LEU A 182 -8.52 6.75 -7.02
C LEU A 182 -9.77 6.11 -6.43
N ALA A 183 -9.61 5.13 -5.56
CA ALA A 183 -10.73 4.32 -5.11
C ALA A 183 -11.78 5.11 -4.28
N PRO A 184 -11.43 5.99 -3.30
CA PRO A 184 -12.44 6.84 -2.65
C PRO A 184 -13.01 7.93 -3.57
N LYS A 185 -12.31 8.32 -4.65
CA LYS A 185 -12.83 9.26 -5.66
C LYS A 185 -13.89 8.64 -6.59
N THR A 186 -13.99 7.31 -6.63
CA THR A 186 -14.96 6.61 -7.50
C THR A 186 -16.36 6.54 -6.92
N VAL A 187 -16.51 6.88 -5.63
CA VAL A 187 -17.78 6.92 -4.92
C VAL A 187 -18.13 8.36 -4.56
N GLN A 188 -19.41 8.61 -4.29
CA GLN A 188 -19.86 9.93 -3.82
C GLN A 188 -19.15 10.31 -2.51
N PHE A 189 -18.97 11.62 -2.28
CA PHE A 189 -18.26 12.15 -1.11
C PHE A 189 -18.76 11.58 0.23
N GLN A 190 -20.06 11.30 0.35
CA GLN A 190 -20.69 10.68 1.52
C GLN A 190 -20.15 9.28 1.84
N HIS A 191 -19.82 8.51 0.81
CA HIS A 191 -19.38 7.12 0.92
C HIS A 191 -17.86 6.95 0.76
N ALA A 192 -17.13 8.04 0.50
CA ALA A 192 -15.69 8.04 0.28
C ALA A 192 -14.91 7.54 1.50
N GLU A 193 -15.36 7.87 2.72
CA GLU A 193 -14.76 7.36 3.96
C GLU A 193 -14.90 5.84 4.07
N THR A 194 -16.11 5.32 3.84
CA THR A 194 -16.39 3.89 3.86
C THR A 194 -15.62 3.15 2.78
N ALA A 195 -15.56 3.69 1.57
CA ALA A 195 -14.73 3.14 0.50
C ALA A 195 -13.25 3.07 0.90
N GLY A 196 -12.72 4.15 1.50
CA GLY A 196 -11.38 4.20 2.09
C GLY A 196 -11.13 3.06 3.08
N ILE A 197 -12.04 2.86 4.03
CA ILE A 197 -11.96 1.78 5.01
C ILE A 197 -11.96 0.41 4.33
N VAL A 198 -12.87 0.19 3.38
CA VAL A 198 -12.95 -1.08 2.63
C VAL A 198 -11.64 -1.38 1.90
N ILE A 199 -11.02 -0.39 1.26
CA ILE A 199 -9.73 -0.55 0.57
C ILE A 199 -8.62 -0.91 1.56
N VAL A 200 -8.59 -0.27 2.73
CA VAL A 200 -7.62 -0.60 3.79
C VAL A 200 -7.85 -2.02 4.30
N LEU A 201 -9.09 -2.48 4.41
CA LEU A 201 -9.38 -3.88 4.75
C LEU A 201 -8.81 -4.84 3.67
N PHE A 202 -9.00 -4.54 2.38
CA PHE A 202 -8.38 -5.32 1.30
C PHE A 202 -6.86 -5.34 1.37
N LEU A 203 -6.24 -4.22 1.76
CA LEU A 203 -4.80 -4.14 2.02
C LEU A 203 -4.40 -5.08 3.15
N VAL A 204 -5.08 -5.04 4.30
CA VAL A 204 -4.77 -5.89 5.46
C VAL A 204 -4.95 -7.37 5.12
N VAL A 205 -5.99 -7.72 4.36
CA VAL A 205 -6.18 -9.08 3.84
C VAL A 205 -5.05 -9.48 2.89
N GLY A 206 -4.59 -8.57 2.04
CA GLY A 206 -3.43 -8.80 1.18
C GLY A 206 -2.14 -9.03 1.98
N LEU A 207 -1.96 -8.30 3.09
CA LEU A 207 -0.83 -8.50 3.99
C LEU A 207 -0.88 -9.88 4.67
N THR A 208 -2.03 -10.27 5.21
CA THR A 208 -2.15 -11.58 5.87
C THR A 208 -1.99 -12.72 4.88
N ALA A 209 -2.63 -12.65 3.72
CA ALA A 209 -2.50 -13.65 2.66
C ALA A 209 -1.06 -13.72 2.14
N GLY A 210 -0.41 -12.59 1.86
CA GLY A 210 0.98 -12.54 1.41
C GLY A 210 1.96 -13.14 2.42
N SER A 211 1.73 -12.90 3.71
CA SER A 211 2.52 -13.53 4.77
C SER A 211 2.35 -15.05 4.78
N VAL A 212 1.15 -15.59 4.57
CA VAL A 212 0.92 -17.05 4.51
C VAL A 212 1.58 -17.65 3.26
N VAL A 213 1.48 -16.96 2.12
CA VAL A 213 2.13 -17.41 0.87
C VAL A 213 3.65 -17.36 0.98
N SER A 214 4.22 -16.40 1.71
CA SER A 214 5.67 -16.35 1.95
C SER A 214 6.21 -17.62 2.61
N TRP A 215 5.41 -18.32 3.45
CA TRP A 215 5.85 -19.57 4.07
C TRP A 215 5.98 -20.72 3.06
N PHE A 216 5.18 -20.71 1.98
CA PHE A 216 5.30 -21.71 0.91
C PHE A 216 6.60 -21.59 0.12
N TRP A 217 7.31 -20.47 0.23
CA TRP A 217 8.61 -20.31 -0.41
C TRP A 217 9.75 -20.90 0.41
N VAL A 218 9.55 -21.05 1.71
CA VAL A 218 10.53 -21.53 2.68
C VAL A 218 10.46 -23.06 2.85
N ILE A 219 9.32 -23.67 2.49
CA ILE A 219 9.08 -25.12 2.51
C ILE A 219 9.50 -25.73 1.17
#